data_AF-A0A6A5UY35-F1
#
_entry.id   AF-A0A6A5UY35-F1
#
_cell.length_a   1.000
_cell.length_b   1.000
_cell.length_c   1.000
_cell.angle_alpha   90.00
_cell.angle_beta   90.00
_cell.angle_gamma   90.00
#
_symmetry.space_group_name_H-M   'P 1'
#
loop_
_entity.id
_entity.type
_entity.pdbx_description
1 polymer ?
#
loop_
_entity_poly.entity_id
_entity_poly.type
_entity_poly.pdbx_seq_one_letter_code
_entity_poly.pdbx_strand_id
1 'polypeptide(L)'
;MARHNAASPKTTQVNRRKPRKYKVTKLRVNKTARRELTAVEQAFVVGAVVLGNATFNEVAASFEPQFSKAGISRLVKRIKGRAEELKVLISDPVLYKGGSGHGRPTLLTDTQKKRIIEIVTQDRAHHEKEAL
;
A
#
# COMPACT_ATOMS: atom_id res chain seq x y z
N MET A 1 20.13 46.85 52.91
CA MET A 1 21.12 47.02 51.84
C MET A 1 21.49 45.65 51.29
N ALA A 2 21.40 45.51 49.97
CA ALA A 2 21.51 44.35 49.07
C ALA A 2 21.91 42.96 49.61
N ARG A 3 20.98 41.99 49.53
CA ARG A 3 21.31 40.56 49.45
C ARG A 3 21.67 40.24 47.99
N HIS A 4 22.95 40.03 47.71
CA HIS A 4 23.40 39.56 46.40
C HIS A 4 22.92 38.11 46.21
N ASN A 5 21.95 37.91 45.32
CA ASN A 5 21.55 36.58 44.87
C ASN A 5 22.70 35.99 44.04
N ALA A 6 23.41 35.02 44.59
CA ALA A 6 24.39 34.22 43.85
C ALA A 6 23.64 33.41 42.77
N ALA A 7 23.91 33.70 41.50
CA ALA A 7 23.40 32.91 40.39
C ALA A 7 24.00 31.51 40.46
N SER A 8 23.14 30.48 40.58
CA SER A 8 23.56 29.08 40.53
C SER A 8 24.34 28.80 39.24
N PRO A 9 25.52 28.15 39.31
CA PRO A 9 26.28 27.83 38.11
C PRO A 9 25.46 26.87 37.23
N LYS A 10 25.15 27.30 36.00
CA LYS A 10 24.56 26.43 34.99
C LYS A 10 25.53 25.29 34.74
N THR A 11 25.14 24.07 35.11
CA THR A 11 25.87 22.85 34.80
C THR A 11 25.88 22.65 33.29
N THR A 12 26.93 23.12 32.63
CA THR A 12 27.16 22.83 31.23
C THR A 12 27.47 21.35 31.11
N GLN A 13 26.46 20.54 30.79
CA GLN A 13 26.62 19.12 30.53
C GLN A 13 27.51 18.96 29.30
N VAL A 14 28.82 18.78 29.51
CA VAL A 14 29.80 18.59 28.43
C VAL A 14 29.58 17.22 27.82
N ASN A 15 28.72 17.16 26.80
CA ASN A 15 28.55 15.95 26.01
C ASN A 15 29.78 15.79 25.11
N ARG A 16 30.73 14.96 25.55
CA ARG A 16 31.99 14.65 24.84
C ARG A 16 31.79 13.91 23.51
N ARG A 17 30.59 13.40 23.25
CA ARG A 17 30.31 12.64 22.02
C ARG A 17 30.00 13.59 20.89
N LYS A 18 30.73 13.45 19.78
CA LYS A 18 30.40 14.15 18.53
C LYS A 18 28.96 13.79 18.12
N PRO A 19 28.14 14.77 17.69
CA PRO A 19 26.80 14.49 17.17
C PRO A 19 26.87 13.42 16.07
N ARG A 20 26.05 12.39 16.19
CA ARG A 20 26.03 11.30 15.21
C ARG A 20 25.49 11.87 13.90
N LYS A 21 26.32 11.98 12.87
CA LYS A 21 25.87 12.31 11.52
C LYS A 21 25.09 11.11 10.98
N TYR A 22 23.77 11.13 11.13
CA TYR A 22 22.91 10.16 10.46
C TYR A 22 23.06 10.32 8.94
N LYS A 23 23.15 9.21 8.23
CA LYS A 23 23.19 9.23 6.76
C LYS A 23 21.89 9.88 6.29
N VAL A 24 22.00 10.93 5.47
CA VAL A 24 20.84 11.53 4.81
C VAL A 24 20.17 10.43 3.99
N THR A 25 18.89 10.20 4.24
CA THR A 25 18.08 9.28 3.43
C THR A 25 18.04 9.83 2.01
N LYS A 26 18.83 9.24 1.12
CA LYS A 26 18.77 9.57 -0.31
C LYS A 26 17.41 9.09 -0.83
N LEU A 27 16.73 9.94 -1.61
CA LEU A 27 15.54 9.51 -2.33
C LEU A 27 15.91 8.33 -3.23
N ARG A 28 15.08 7.28 -3.22
CA ARG A 28 15.26 6.15 -4.12
C ARG A 28 14.98 6.64 -5.55
N VAL A 29 16.00 6.61 -6.39
CA VAL A 29 15.86 6.87 -7.82
C VAL A 29 15.52 5.54 -8.49
N ASN A 30 14.36 5.47 -9.14
CA ASN A 30 13.98 4.29 -9.90
C ASN A 30 14.86 4.18 -11.15
N LYS A 31 15.30 2.96 -11.48
CA LYS A 31 16.10 2.69 -12.69
C LYS A 31 15.33 3.01 -13.98
N THR A 32 14.00 2.99 -13.93
CA THR A 32 13.12 3.24 -15.07
C THR A 32 12.01 4.22 -14.68
N ALA A 33 11.51 4.97 -15.66
CA ALA A 33 10.36 5.85 -15.50
C ALA A 33 9.03 5.10 -15.24
N ARG A 34 9.03 3.76 -15.32
CA ARG A 34 7.85 2.94 -15.00
C ARG A 34 7.40 3.18 -13.57
N ARG A 35 6.13 3.55 -13.41
CA ARG A 35 5.44 3.71 -12.12
C ARG A 35 4.09 3.03 -12.17
N GLU A 36 3.52 2.75 -11.00
CA GLU A 36 2.13 2.32 -10.90
C GLU A 36 1.20 3.53 -10.97
N LEU A 37 -0.01 3.31 -11.51
CA LEU A 37 -1.08 4.31 -11.46
C LEU A 37 -1.62 4.40 -10.04
N THR A 38 -1.72 5.60 -9.51
CA THR A 38 -2.37 5.88 -8.22
C THR A 38 -3.87 5.55 -8.29
N ALA A 39 -4.53 5.39 -7.14
CA ALA A 39 -5.97 5.10 -7.08
C ALA A 39 -6.81 6.13 -7.86
N VAL A 40 -6.43 7.41 -7.80
CA VAL A 40 -7.09 8.51 -8.51
C VAL A 40 -6.90 8.38 -10.01
N GLU A 41 -5.68 8.12 -10.46
CA GLU A 41 -5.39 7.93 -11.89
C GLU A 41 -6.08 6.67 -12.44
N GLN A 42 -6.15 5.59 -11.65
CA GLN A 42 -6.90 4.39 -12.03
C GLN A 42 -8.39 4.70 -12.19
N ALA A 43 -9.00 5.44 -11.26
CA ALA A 43 -10.39 5.87 -11.35
C ALA A 43 -10.64 6.75 -12.57
N PHE A 44 -9.72 7.68 -12.86
CA PHE A 44 -9.77 8.49 -14.08
C PHE A 44 -9.72 7.62 -15.34
N VAL A 45 -8.75 6.70 -15.44
CA VAL A 45 -8.59 5.81 -16.60
C VAL A 45 -9.84 4.96 -16.81
N VAL A 46 -10.37 4.33 -15.76
CA VAL A 46 -11.56 3.47 -15.88
C VAL A 46 -12.80 4.30 -16.19
N GLY A 47 -12.97 5.46 -15.55
CA GLY A 47 -14.07 6.38 -15.84
C GLY A 47 -14.05 6.86 -17.28
N ALA A 48 -12.88 7.30 -17.78
CA ALA A 48 -12.71 7.77 -19.15
C ALA A 48 -13.04 6.69 -20.18
N VAL A 49 -12.58 5.45 -19.96
CA VAL A 49 -12.85 4.34 -20.90
C VAL A 49 -14.29 3.85 -20.81
N VAL A 50 -14.83 3.67 -19.60
CA VAL A 50 -16.10 2.96 -19.40
C VAL A 50 -17.31 3.88 -19.47
N LEU A 51 -17.19 5.10 -18.93
CA LEU A 51 -18.27 6.08 -18.91
C LEU A 51 -18.08 7.11 -20.02
N GLY A 52 -16.85 7.49 -20.30
CA GLY A 52 -16.49 8.49 -21.31
C GLY A 52 -16.24 7.94 -22.72
N ASN A 53 -16.27 6.61 -22.92
CA ASN A 53 -15.98 5.94 -24.19
C ASN A 53 -14.63 6.32 -24.84
N ALA A 54 -13.66 6.81 -24.07
CA ALA A 54 -12.34 7.14 -24.57
C ALA A 54 -11.58 5.88 -25.03
N THR A 55 -10.76 6.01 -26.07
CA THR A 55 -9.97 4.86 -26.53
C THR A 55 -8.79 4.59 -25.60
N PHE A 56 -8.36 3.34 -25.51
CA PHE A 56 -7.18 2.98 -24.72
C PHE A 56 -5.90 3.71 -25.17
N ASN A 57 -5.83 4.12 -26.44
CA ASN A 57 -4.69 4.86 -26.99
C ASN A 57 -4.72 6.32 -26.54
N GLU A 58 -5.88 6.98 -26.57
CA GLU A 58 -6.05 8.35 -26.06
C GLU A 58 -5.69 8.43 -24.58
N VAL A 59 -6.18 7.48 -23.79
CA VAL A 59 -5.91 7.43 -22.35
C VAL A 59 -4.45 7.05 -22.07
N ALA A 60 -3.78 6.28 -22.93
CA ALA A 60 -2.34 6.02 -22.80
C ALA A 60 -1.49 7.26 -23.03
N ALA A 61 -1.89 8.07 -24.01
CA ALA A 61 -1.17 9.27 -24.43
C ALA A 61 -1.32 10.44 -23.45
N SER A 62 -2.34 10.43 -22.59
CA SER A 62 -2.61 11.53 -21.64
C SER A 62 -1.73 11.52 -20.38
N PHE A 63 -0.86 10.52 -20.21
CA PHE A 63 0.04 10.42 -19.06
C PHE A 63 1.50 10.57 -19.46
N GLU A 64 2.28 11.19 -18.57
CA GLU A 64 3.73 11.23 -18.65
C GLU A 64 4.36 10.53 -17.42
N PRO A 65 5.22 9.51 -17.64
CA PRO A 65 5.51 8.83 -18.90
C PRO A 65 4.30 8.03 -19.41
N GLN A 66 4.23 7.82 -20.73
CA GLN A 66 3.12 7.11 -21.37
C GLN A 66 2.97 5.69 -20.84
N PHE A 67 1.73 5.32 -20.53
CA PHE A 67 1.38 3.95 -20.18
C PHE A 67 1.12 3.11 -21.43
N SER A 68 1.37 1.80 -21.34
CA SER A 68 1.04 0.91 -22.45
C SER A 68 -0.47 0.71 -22.57
N LYS A 69 -0.98 0.71 -23.81
CA LYS A 69 -2.37 0.32 -24.15
C LYS A 69 -2.76 -1.00 -23.47
N ALA A 70 -1.87 -1.99 -23.51
CA ALA A 70 -2.09 -3.30 -22.90
C ALA A 70 -2.20 -3.21 -21.37
N GLY A 71 -1.41 -2.36 -20.72
CA GLY A 71 -1.49 -2.09 -19.29
C GLY A 71 -2.84 -1.50 -18.89
N ILE A 72 -3.30 -0.49 -19.64
CA ILE A 72 -4.60 0.14 -19.43
C ILE A 72 -5.75 -0.85 -19.65
N SER A 73 -5.72 -1.61 -20.75
CA SER A 73 -6.75 -2.60 -21.04
C SER A 73 -6.86 -3.66 -19.92
N ARG A 74 -5.72 -4.15 -19.41
CA ARG A 74 -5.68 -5.09 -18.28
C ARG A 74 -6.21 -4.47 -16.98
N LEU A 75 -5.90 -3.19 -16.73
CA LEU A 75 -6.42 -2.45 -15.58
C LEU A 75 -7.95 -2.38 -15.63
N VAL A 76 -8.50 -1.93 -16.76
CA VAL A 76 -9.95 -1.80 -16.95
C VAL A 76 -10.64 -3.16 -16.80
N LYS A 77 -10.10 -4.22 -17.42
CA LYS A 77 -10.64 -5.58 -17.28
C LYS A 77 -10.66 -6.04 -15.82
N ARG A 78 -9.59 -5.79 -15.07
CA ARG A 78 -9.47 -6.18 -13.65
C ARG A 78 -10.49 -5.45 -12.78
N ILE A 79 -10.65 -4.14 -12.97
CA ILE A 79 -11.56 -3.34 -12.16
C ILE A 79 -13.02 -3.68 -12.48
N LYS A 80 -13.37 -3.94 -13.74
CA LYS A 80 -14.69 -4.46 -14.12
C LYS A 80 -14.99 -5.79 -13.43
N GLY A 81 -14.08 -6.77 -13.51
CA GLY A 81 -14.26 -8.05 -12.82
C GLY A 81 -14.42 -7.89 -11.31
N ARG A 82 -13.62 -7.02 -10.67
CA ARG A 82 -13.76 -6.73 -9.24
C ARG A 82 -15.09 -6.06 -8.89
N ALA A 83 -15.59 -5.18 -9.75
CA ALA A 83 -16.89 -4.53 -9.57
C ALA A 83 -18.03 -5.55 -9.63
N GLU A 84 -17.95 -6.52 -10.55
CA GLU A 84 -18.89 -7.63 -10.66
C GLU A 84 -18.83 -8.55 -9.43
N GLU A 85 -17.63 -8.92 -8.98
CA GLU A 85 -17.41 -9.77 -7.79
C GLU A 85 -17.98 -9.12 -6.52
N LEU A 86 -17.74 -7.83 -6.34
CA LEU A 86 -18.20 -7.08 -5.16
C LEU A 86 -19.62 -6.54 -5.30
N LYS A 87 -20.25 -6.65 -6.48
CA LYS A 87 -21.57 -6.08 -6.82
C LYS A 87 -21.66 -4.58 -6.50
N VAL A 88 -20.59 -3.84 -6.79
CA VAL A 88 -20.52 -2.39 -6.59
C VAL A 88 -20.42 -1.66 -7.93
N LEU A 89 -20.76 -0.37 -7.94
CA LEU A 89 -20.61 0.47 -9.12
C LEU A 89 -19.13 0.73 -9.42
N ILE A 90 -18.81 0.94 -10.69
CA ILE A 90 -17.44 1.24 -11.16
C ILE A 90 -16.90 2.54 -10.55
N SER A 91 -17.77 3.45 -10.12
CA SER A 91 -17.42 4.70 -9.43
C SER A 91 -17.08 4.51 -7.95
N ASP A 92 -17.28 3.32 -7.37
CA ASP A 92 -17.05 3.09 -5.94
C ASP A 92 -15.54 3.17 -5.60
N PRO A 93 -15.13 4.04 -4.66
CA PRO A 93 -13.74 4.14 -4.20
C PRO A 93 -13.13 2.83 -3.70
N VAL A 94 -13.94 1.88 -3.21
CA VAL A 94 -13.50 0.56 -2.73
C VAL A 94 -12.76 -0.23 -3.82
N LEU A 95 -13.08 0.00 -5.10
CA LEU A 95 -12.43 -0.66 -6.22
C LEU A 95 -10.97 -0.24 -6.41
N TYR A 96 -10.65 0.99 -6.05
CA TYR A 96 -9.35 1.62 -6.28
C TYR A 96 -8.50 1.68 -5.00
N LYS A 97 -9.13 1.51 -3.83
CA LYS A 97 -8.44 1.48 -2.53
C LYS A 97 -7.67 0.16 -2.36
N GLY A 98 -6.36 0.26 -2.09
CA GLY A 98 -5.51 -0.88 -1.74
C GLY A 98 -5.06 -1.77 -2.90
N GLY A 99 -5.20 -1.32 -4.16
CA GLY A 99 -4.91 -2.13 -5.36
C GLY A 99 -3.50 -2.01 -5.94
N SER A 100 -2.53 -1.41 -5.24
CA SER A 100 -1.13 -1.35 -5.67
C SER A 100 -0.38 -2.59 -5.19
N GLY A 101 -0.68 -3.72 -5.82
CA GLY A 101 0.02 -4.96 -5.55
C GLY A 101 -0.06 -5.88 -6.75
N HIS A 102 1.02 -5.96 -7.51
CA HIS A 102 1.35 -7.13 -8.34
C HIS A 102 1.62 -8.36 -7.43
N GLY A 103 0.73 -8.64 -6.49
CA GLY A 103 0.81 -9.72 -5.54
C GLY A 103 0.05 -10.95 -6.02
N ARG A 104 0.48 -12.11 -5.56
CA ARG A 104 -0.25 -13.36 -5.78
C ARG A 104 -1.68 -13.21 -5.23
N PRO A 105 -2.72 -13.65 -5.95
CA PRO A 105 -4.07 -13.69 -5.39
C PRO A 105 -4.04 -14.48 -4.08
N THR A 106 -4.80 -14.02 -3.10
CA THR A 106 -4.92 -14.68 -1.79
C THR A 106 -5.45 -16.09 -2.03
N LEU A 107 -4.60 -17.10 -1.81
CA LEU A 107 -4.92 -18.52 -2.06
C LEU A 107 -6.10 -19.04 -1.23
N LEU A 108 -6.31 -18.44 -0.07
CA LEU A 108 -7.32 -18.84 0.90
C LEU A 108 -8.15 -17.63 1.29
N THR A 109 -9.48 -17.81 1.31
CA THR A 109 -10.40 -16.85 1.92
C THR A 109 -10.17 -16.79 3.43
N ASP A 110 -10.59 -15.71 4.08
CA ASP A 110 -10.46 -15.63 5.54
C ASP A 110 -11.30 -16.69 6.27
N THR A 111 -12.41 -17.13 5.67
CA THR A 111 -13.19 -18.27 6.14
C THR A 111 -12.40 -19.59 6.06
N GLN A 112 -11.71 -19.85 4.94
CA GLN A 112 -10.85 -21.03 4.79
C GLN A 112 -9.67 -20.99 5.75
N LYS A 113 -9.05 -19.82 5.96
CA LYS A 113 -7.97 -19.66 6.95
C LYS A 113 -8.44 -19.97 8.36
N LYS A 114 -9.61 -19.43 8.76
CA LYS A 114 -10.21 -19.73 10.07
C LYS A 114 -10.47 -21.22 10.23
N ARG A 115 -10.98 -21.88 9.19
CA ARG A 115 -11.25 -23.32 9.22
C ARG A 115 -9.98 -24.16 9.35
N ILE A 116 -8.90 -23.79 8.65
CA ILE A 116 -7.60 -24.47 8.80
C ILE A 116 -7.06 -24.29 10.21
N ILE A 117 -7.16 -23.08 10.78
CA ILE A 117 -6.73 -22.81 12.16
C ILE A 117 -7.51 -23.71 13.13
N GLU A 118 -8.84 -23.79 13.02
CA GLU A 118 -9.68 -24.67 13.84
C GLU A 118 -9.24 -26.13 13.76
N ILE A 119 -9.05 -26.66 12.55
CA ILE A 119 -8.61 -28.06 12.35
C ILE A 119 -7.26 -28.29 13.04
N VAL A 120 -6.28 -27.41 12.81
CA VAL A 120 -4.93 -27.55 13.39
C VAL A 120 -4.94 -27.38 14.91
N THR A 121 -5.79 -26.51 15.47
CA THR A 121 -5.88 -26.36 16.93
C THR A 121 -6.62 -27.53 17.59
N GLN A 122 -7.63 -28.10 16.94
CA GLN A 122 -8.29 -29.32 17.41
C GLN A 122 -7.34 -30.51 17.43
N ASP A 123 -6.55 -30.67 16.38
CA ASP A 123 -5.56 -31.75 16.25
C ASP A 123 -4.47 -31.65 17.34
N ARG A 124 -3.98 -30.44 17.61
CA ARG A 124 -3.06 -30.18 18.72
C ARG A 124 -3.66 -30.54 20.08
N ALA A 125 -4.91 -30.15 20.34
CA ALA A 125 -5.59 -30.48 21.59
C ALA A 125 -5.85 -31.99 21.74
N HIS A 126 -5.92 -32.73 20.64
CA HIS A 126 -6.05 -34.19 20.63
C HIS A 126 -4.70 -34.86 20.96
N HIS A 127 -3.61 -34.39 20.33
CA HIS A 127 -2.25 -34.87 20.62
C HIS A 127 -1.82 -34.61 22.08
N GLU A 128 -2.21 -33.49 22.67
CA GLU A 128 -1.91 -33.19 24.09
C GLU A 128 -2.70 -34.09 25.06
N LYS A 129 -3.82 -34.69 24.64
CA LYS A 129 -4.61 -35.62 25.45
C LYS A 129 -4.18 -37.08 25.34
N GLU A 130 -3.62 -37.50 24.20
CA GLU A 130 -3.11 -38.86 24.01
C GLU A 130 -1.68 -39.07 24.54
N ALA A 131 -0.99 -38.00 24.92
CA ALA A 131 0.34 -38.07 25.53
C ALA A 131 0.34 -38.33 27.05
N LEU A 132 -0.80 -38.78 27.62
CA LEU A 132 -0.99 -39.13 29.03
C LEU A 132 -1.34 -40.60 29.20
#